data_AF-A0A1M7YRZ1-F1
#
_entry.id   AF-A0A1M7YRZ1-F1
#
_cell.length_a   1.000
_cell.length_b   1.000
_cell.length_c   1.000
_cell.angle_alpha   90.00
_cell.angle_beta   90.00
_cell.angle_gamma   90.00
#
_symmetry.space_group_name_H-M   'P 1'
#
loop_
_entity.id
_entity.type
_entity.pdbx_description
1 polymer ?
#
loop_
_entity_poly.entity_id
_entity_poly.type
_entity_poly.pdbx_seq_one_letter_code
_entity_poly.pdbx_strand_id
1 'polypeptide(L)' 'MPATIAYDPSLSQRAREYLIQIEDYLRKMNPSDHDFHEVLLYMNKLITIQDSIGKVVTSEKVSIKQ' A
#
# COMPACT_ATOMS: atom_id res chain seq x y z
N MET A 1 22.97 -0.75 -1.32
CA MET A 1 21.85 0.21 -1.23
C MET A 1 20.56 -0.59 -1.17
N PRO A 2 19.58 -0.23 -0.32
CA PRO A 2 18.27 -0.88 -0.38
C PRO A 2 17.71 -0.67 -1.79
N ALA A 3 17.21 -1.72 -2.43
CA ALA A 3 16.54 -1.57 -3.71
C ALA A 3 15.26 -0.74 -3.47
N THR A 4 15.29 0.54 -3.89
CA THR A 4 14.11 1.38 -3.84
C THR A 4 13.13 0.87 -4.88
N ILE A 5 12.09 0.15 -4.45
CA ILE A 5 11.01 -0.25 -5.35
C ILE A 5 10.33 1.03 -5.81
N ALA A 6 10.41 1.32 -7.11
CA ALA A 6 9.74 2.47 -7.70
C ALA A 6 8.23 2.34 -7.45
N TYR A 7 7.58 3.47 -7.17
CA TYR A 7 6.13 3.47 -7.00
C TYR A 7 5.45 3.10 -8.32
N ASP A 8 4.67 2.02 -8.29
CA ASP A 8 3.80 1.59 -9.38
C ASP A 8 2.35 1.61 -8.88
N PRO A 9 1.49 2.50 -9.43
CA PRO A 9 0.08 2.58 -9.04
C PRO A 9 -0.70 1.28 -9.25
N SER A 10 -0.40 0.55 -10.33
CA SER A 10 -1.11 -0.70 -10.66
C SER A 10 -0.72 -1.82 -9.70
N LEU A 11 0.56 -1.91 -9.36
CA LEU A 11 1.05 -2.85 -8.35
C LEU A 11 0.48 -2.51 -6.97
N SER A 12 0.44 -1.23 -6.62
CA SER A 12 -0.08 -0.75 -5.35
C SER A 12 -1.56 -1.04 -5.18
N GLN A 13 -2.35 -0.88 -6.26
CA GLN A 13 -3.76 -1.25 -6.27
C GLN A 13 -3.96 -2.75 -6.03
N ARG A 14 -3.23 -3.61 -6.76
CA ARG A 14 -3.28 -5.07 -6.55
C ARG A 14 -2.86 -5.48 -5.15
N ALA A 15 -1.85 -4.83 -4.58
CA ALA A 15 -1.42 -5.10 -3.21
C ALA A 15 -2.54 -4.82 -2.20
N ARG A 16 -3.31 -3.73 -2.36
CA ARG A 16 -4.49 -3.46 -1.52
C ARG A 16 -5.57 -4.54 -1.67
N GLU A 17 -5.83 -4.99 -2.89
CA GLU A 17 -6.79 -6.07 -3.15
C GLU A 17 -6.36 -7.39 -2.49
N TYR A 18 -5.07 -7.73 -2.52
CA TYR A 18 -4.56 -8.91 -1.82
C TYR A 18 -4.67 -8.79 -0.31
N LEU A 19 -4.40 -7.61 0.27
CA LEU A 19 -4.57 -7.39 1.71
C LEU A 19 -6.03 -7.63 2.15
N ILE A 20 -7.01 -7.18 1.36
CA ILE A 20 -8.44 -7.43 1.62
C ILE A 20 -8.76 -8.92 1.55
N GLN A 21 -8.28 -9.62 0.51
CA GLN A 21 -8.51 -11.07 0.37
C GLN A 21 -7.91 -11.87 1.53
N ILE A 22 -6.72 -11.46 2.00
CA ILE A 22 -6.08 -12.07 3.17
C ILE A 22 -6.93 -11.80 4.43
N GLU A 23 -7.38 -10.56 4.64
CA GLU A 23 -8.24 -10.22 5.77
C GLU A 23 -9.52 -11.06 5.80
N ASP A 24 -10.20 -11.17 4.65
CA ASP A 24 -11.42 -11.97 4.51
C ASP A 24 -11.17 -13.45 4.79
N TYR A 25 -10.05 -14.00 4.32
CA TYR A 25 -9.66 -15.38 4.57
C TYR A 25 -9.40 -15.63 6.06
N LEU A 26 -8.62 -14.76 6.71
CA LEU A 26 -8.28 -14.88 8.12
C LEU A 26 -9.51 -14.73 9.02
N ARG A 27 -10.39 -13.77 8.73
CA ARG A 27 -11.68 -13.61 9.42
C ARG A 27 -12.58 -14.84 9.30
N LYS A 28 -12.59 -15.51 8.15
CA LYS A 28 -13.34 -16.77 7.96
C LYS A 28 -12.74 -17.92 8.76
N MET A 29 -11.42 -17.97 8.88
CA MET A 29 -10.71 -19.05 9.58
C MET A 29 -10.82 -18.92 11.10
N ASN A 30 -10.71 -17.70 11.63
CA ASN A 30 -10.83 -17.42 13.05
C ASN A 30 -11.47 -16.05 13.30
N PRO A 31 -12.81 -15.96 13.39
CA PRO A 31 -13.53 -14.68 13.48
C PRO A 31 -13.22 -13.86 14.73
N SER A 32 -12.75 -14.50 15.80
CA SER A 32 -12.41 -13.88 17.09
C SER A 32 -10.97 -13.38 17.16
N ASP A 33 -10.12 -13.81 16.22
CA ASP A 33 -8.76 -13.33 16.11
C ASP A 33 -8.75 -12.03 15.30
N HIS A 34 -8.16 -10.99 15.87
CA HIS A 34 -8.06 -9.67 15.27
C HIS A 34 -6.61 -9.19 15.18
N ASP A 35 -5.63 -10.02 15.58
CA ASP A 35 -4.23 -9.64 15.65
C ASP A 35 -3.67 -9.31 14.25
N PHE A 36 -4.20 -9.96 13.22
CA PHE A 36 -3.81 -9.70 11.83
C PHE A 36 -4.35 -8.37 11.29
N HIS A 37 -5.45 -7.83 11.84
CA HIS A 37 -6.08 -6.62 11.31
C HIS A 37 -5.12 -5.41 11.38
N GLU A 38 -4.44 -5.24 12.50
CA GLU A 38 -3.48 -4.14 12.68
C GLU A 38 -2.30 -4.24 11.71
N VAL A 39 -1.81 -5.46 11.46
CA VAL A 39 -0.70 -5.72 10.53
C VAL A 39 -1.12 -5.38 9.09
N LEU A 40 -2.29 -5.84 8.65
CA LEU A 40 -2.80 -5.56 7.31
C LEU A 40 -3.08 -4.06 7.12
N LEU A 41 -3.63 -3.41 8.15
CA LEU A 41 -3.83 -1.96 8.17
C LEU A 41 -2.50 -1.20 8.06
N TYR A 42 -1.46 -1.65 8.77
CA TYR A 42 -0.12 -1.07 8.69
C TYR A 42 0.46 -1.20 7.27
N MET A 43 0.35 -2.37 6.65
CA MET A 43 0.80 -2.55 5.26
C MET A 43 0.05 -1.63 4.28
N ASN A 44 -1.27 -1.49 4.43
CA ASN A 44 -2.07 -0.59 3.60
C ASN A 44 -1.67 0.90 3.79
N LYS A 45 -1.30 1.30 5.00
CA LYS A 45 -0.76 2.65 5.27
C LYS A 45 0.57 2.88 4.56
N LEU A 46 1.48 1.91 4.57
CA LEU A 46 2.76 2.02 3.84
C LEU A 46 2.56 2.24 2.34
N ILE A 47 1.64 1.48 1.71
CA ILE A 47 1.28 1.64 0.30
C ILE A 47 0.73 3.05 0.04
N THR A 48 -0.09 3.58 0.96
CA THR A 48 -0.67 4.93 0.85
C THR A 48 0.38 6.03 0.96
N ILE A 49 1.35 5.88 1.86
CA ILE A 49 2.47 6.81 1.99
C ILE A 49 3.30 6.79 0.72
N GLN A 50 3.57 5.61 0.14
CA GLN A 50 4.34 5.49 -1.09
C GLN A 50 3.64 6.18 -2.29
N ASP A 51 2.31 6.04 -2.42
CA ASP A 51 1.51 6.76 -3.42
C ASP A 51 1.58 8.29 -3.21
N SER A 52 1.44 8.74 -1.97
CA SER A 52 1.47 10.16 -1.61
C SER A 52 2.83 10.78 -1.95
N ILE A 53 3.93 10.08 -1.65
CA ILE A 53 5.29 10.50 -2.03
C ILE A 53 5.43 10.54 -3.56
N GLY A 54 4.94 9.52 -4.27
CA GLY A 54 4.98 9.47 -5.73
C GLY A 54 4.27 10.65 -6.40
N LYS A 55 3.11 11.06 -5.87
CA LYS A 55 2.36 12.23 -6.34
C LYS A 55 3.09 13.55 -6.11
N VAL A 56 3.75 13.73 -4.97
CA VAL A 56 4.56 14.93 -4.69
C VAL A 56 5.75 15.01 -5.65
N VAL A 57 6.50 13.92 -5.80
CA VAL A 57 7.70 13.87 -6.67
C VAL A 57 7.35 14.11 -8.15
N THR A 58 6.20 13.62 -8.62
CA THR A 58 5.73 13.87 -9.99
C THR A 58 5.26 15.30 -10.18
N SER A 59 4.58 15.90 -9.20
CA SER A 59 4.14 17.30 -9.25
C SER A 59 5.32 18.28 -9.29
N GLU A 60 6.37 18.03 -8.50
CA GLU A 60 7.59 18.87 -8.52
C GLU A 60 8.31 18.81 -9.87
N LYS A 61 8.40 17.62 -10.48
CA LYS A 61 9.02 17.45 -11.81
C LYS A 61 8.27 18.16 -12.93
N VAL A 62 6.95 18.32 -12.83
CA VAL A 62 6.13 19.04 -13.83
C VAL A 62 6.33 20.55 -13.68
N SER A 63 6.46 21.06 -12.45
CA SER A 63 6.61 22.49 -12.18
C SER A 63 7.95 23.09 -12.63
N ILE A 64 9.01 22.28 -12.80
CA ILE A 64 10.35 22.74 -13.22
C ILE A 64 10.46 22.87 -14.75
N LYS A 65 9.45 22.43 -15.51
CA LYS A 65 9.43 22.49 -16.98
C LYS A 65 8.61 23.65 -17.57
N GLN A 66 8.17 24.61 -16.76
CA GLN A 66 7.43 25.80 -17.21
C GLN A 66 8.28 27.06 -17.18
#